data_AF-A0A932K187-F1
#
_entry.id   AF-A0A932K187-F1
#
_cell.length_a   1.000
_cell.length_b   1.000
_cell.length_c   1.000
_cell.angle_alpha   90.00
_cell.angle_beta   90.00
_cell.angle_gamma   90.00
#
_symmetry.space_group_name_H-M   'P 1'
#
loop_
_entity.id
_entity.type
_entity.pdbx_description
1 polymer ?
#
loop_
_entity_poly.entity_id
_entity_poly.type
_entity_poly.pdbx_seq_one_letter_code
_entity_poly.pdbx_strand_id
1 'polypeptide(L)' 'CNEMASFKTCPHDPANHLILSGTKVREMLRNGEMLPEEFTRPEIAQILIESMKETVKT' A
#
# COMPACT_ATOMS: atom_id res chain seq x y z
N CYS A 1 5.84 15.05 -5.08
CA CYS A 1 6.89 14.33 -5.83
C CYS A 1 6.58 12.85 -5.76
N ASN A 2 6.69 12.12 -6.88
CA ASN A 2 6.23 10.72 -6.99
C ASN A 2 7.40 9.74 -6.84
N GLU A 3 8.27 10.00 -5.86
CA GLU A 3 9.48 9.22 -5.62
C GLU A 3 9.51 8.73 -4.17
N MET A 4 10.15 7.60 -3.94
CA MET A 4 10.36 7.09 -2.60
C MET A 4 11.42 7.91 -1.85
N ALA A 5 11.02 8.47 -0.72
CA ALA A 5 11.91 9.18 0.19
C ALA A 5 11.58 8.81 1.64
N SER A 6 12.57 8.91 2.53
CA SER A 6 12.30 8.80 3.96
C SER A 6 11.71 10.10 4.50
N PHE A 7 10.98 10.01 5.62
CA PHE A 7 10.45 11.19 6.31
C PHE A 7 11.54 12.19 6.73
N LYS A 8 12.77 11.72 6.93
CA LYS A 8 13.91 12.57 7.35
C LYS A 8 14.58 13.29 6.19
N THR A 9 14.43 12.77 4.96
CA THR A 9 15.16 13.25 3.77
C THR A 9 14.25 13.96 2.78
N CYS A 10 12.94 13.78 2.88
CA CYS A 10 11.99 14.50 2.03
C CYS A 10 11.92 15.98 2.47
N PRO A 11 12.11 16.95 1.56
CA PRO A 11 12.03 18.37 1.89
C PRO A 11 10.58 18.90 2.00
N HIS A 12 9.58 18.05 1.75
CA HIS A 12 8.17 18.44 1.72
C HIS A 12 7.49 18.30 3.08
N ASP A 13 6.41 19.06 3.26
CA ASP A 13 5.56 18.95 4.45
C ASP A 13 4.88 17.56 4.55
N PRO A 14 4.67 17.01 5.76
CA PRO A 14 3.97 15.74 5.97
C PRO A 14 2.62 15.60 5.26
N ALA A 15 1.90 16.70 5.01
CA ALA A 15 0.65 16.68 4.25
C ALA A 15 0.82 16.19 2.80
N ASN A 16 2.04 16.24 2.27
CA ASN A 16 2.38 15.75 0.92
C ASN A 16 2.96 14.32 0.95
N HIS A 17 3.01 13.67 2.11
CA HIS A 17 3.54 12.31 2.25
C HIS A 17 2.41 11.29 2.24
N LEU A 18 2.52 10.31 1.35
CA LEU A 18 1.68 9.11 1.42
C LEU A 18 2.34 8.10 2.36
N ILE A 19 1.73 7.87 3.51
CA ILE A 19 2.20 6.87 4.49
C ILE A 19 1.07 5.90 4.77
N LEU A 20 1.26 4.64 4.40
CA LEU A 20 0.35 3.55 4.74
C LEU A 20 0.98 2.63 5.77
N SER A 21 0.30 2.45 6.91
CA SER A 21 0.73 1.49 7.92
C SER A 21 0.53 0.06 7.42
N GLY A 22 1.40 -0.87 7.82
CA GLY A 22 1.25 -2.27 7.43
C GLY A 22 -0.07 -2.90 7.90
N THR A 23 -0.65 -2.41 9.00
CA THR A 23 -1.99 -2.82 9.45
C THR A 23 -3.06 -2.36 8.47
N LYS A 24 -3.03 -1.10 8.02
CA LYS A 24 -4.00 -0.59 7.04
C LYS A 24 -3.86 -1.28 5.69
N VAL A 25 -2.64 -1.55 5.24
CA VAL A 25 -2.38 -2.31 4.01
C VAL A 25 -3.04 -3.69 4.07
N ARG A 26 -2.82 -4.45 5.15
CA ARG A 26 -3.43 -5.78 5.30
C ARG A 26 -4.97 -5.73 5.39
N GLU A 27 -5.52 -4.70 6.03
CA GLU A 27 -6.96 -4.49 6.10
C GLU A 27 -7.55 -4.26 4.69
N MET A 28 -6.96 -3.35 3.91
CA MET A 28 -7.36 -3.09 2.52
C MET A 28 -7.28 -4.35 1.66
N LEU A 29 -6.17 -5.08 1.73
CA LEU A 29 -6.00 -6.32 0.96
C LEU A 29 -7.04 -7.40 1.33
N ARG A 30 -7.37 -7.54 2.62
CA ARG A 30 -8.42 -8.46 3.10
C ARG A 30 -9.82 -8.04 2.64
N ASN A 31 -10.08 -6.75 2.56
CA ASN A 31 -11.32 -6.20 2.00
C ASN A 31 -11.38 -6.30 0.47
N GLY A 32 -10.27 -6.67 -0.18
CA GLY A 32 -10.15 -6.70 -1.63
C GLY A 32 -10.03 -5.32 -2.27
N GLU A 33 -9.64 -4.31 -1.48
CA GLU A 33 -9.42 -2.94 -1.94
C GLU A 33 -8.03 -2.78 -2.57
N MET A 34 -7.95 -2.01 -3.66
CA MET A 34 -6.68 -1.71 -4.34
C MET A 34 -5.83 -0.74 -3.51
N LEU A 35 -4.52 -1.01 -3.47
CA LEU A 35 -3.54 -0.09 -2.91
C LEU A 35 -3.27 1.08 -3.88
N PRO A 36 -2.95 2.29 -3.38
CA PRO A 36 -2.54 3.40 -4.23
C PRO A 36 -1.33 3.05 -5.10
N GLU A 37 -1.31 3.55 -6.33
CA GLU A 37 -0.25 3.28 -7.31
C GLU A 37 1.12 3.81 -6.86
N GLU A 38 1.12 4.88 -6.04
CA GLU A 38 2.31 5.47 -5.44
C GLU A 38 2.92 4.57 -4.36
N PHE A 39 2.13 3.65 -3.78
CA PHE A 39 2.60 2.69 -2.80
C PHE A 39 3.01 1.36 -3.44
N THR A 40 2.26 0.90 -4.44
CA THR A 40 2.50 -0.39 -5.08
C THR A 40 1.93 -0.38 -6.49
N ARG A 41 2.67 -0.98 -7.42
CA ARG A 41 2.23 -1.11 -8.81
C ARG A 41 0.94 -1.94 -8.88
N PRO A 42 -0.03 -1.57 -9.73
CA PRO A 42 -1.34 -2.23 -9.77
C PRO A 42 -1.29 -3.75 -9.96
N GLU A 43 -0.35 -4.25 -10.78
CA GLU A 43 -0.17 -5.67 -11.04
C GLU A 43 0.21 -6.45 -9.77
N ILE A 44 0.97 -5.82 -8.87
CA ILE A 44 1.38 -6.43 -7.61
C ILE A 44 0.25 -6.34 -6.58
N ALA A 45 -0.47 -5.22 -6.52
CA ALA A 45 -1.63 -5.08 -5.64
C ALA A 45 -2.68 -6.17 -5.90
N GLN A 46 -2.93 -6.50 -7.17
CA GLN A 46 -3.86 -7.57 -7.55
C GLN A 46 -3.40 -8.95 -7.05
N ILE A 47 -2.11 -9.29 -7.23
CA ILE A 47 -1.54 -10.56 -6.75
C ILE A 47 -1.67 -10.65 -5.22
N LEU A 48 -1.39 -9.54 -4.51
CA LEU A 48 -1.50 -9.50 -3.05
C LEU A 48 -2.93 -9.71 -2.57
N ILE A 49 -3.93 -9.09 -3.23
CA ILE A 49 -5.35 -9.27 -2.92
C ILE A 49 -5.75 -10.74 -3.13
N GLU A 50 -5.38 -11.34 -4.25
CA GLU A 50 -5.74 -12.73 -4.55
C GLU A 50 -5.13 -13.69 -3.52
N SER A 51 -3.82 -13.54 -3.22
CA SER A 51 -3.15 -14.38 -2.22
C SER A 51 -3.77 -14.29 -0.82
N MET A 52 -4.22 -13.10 -0.41
CA MET A 52 -4.86 -12.90 0.89
C MET A 52 -6.23 -13.59 0.94
N LYS A 53 -6.98 -13.65 -0.17
CA LYS A 53 -8.26 -14.37 -0.23
C LYS A 53 -8.07 -15.89 -0.17
N GLU A 54 -7.02 -16.43 -0.80
CA GLU A 54 -6.73 -17.87 -0.78
C GLU A 54 -6.39 -18.36 0.64
N THR A 55 -5.61 -17.59 1.40
CA THR A 55 -5.23 -17.97 2.78
C THR A 55 -6.39 -18.02 3.77
N VAL A 56 -7.56 -17.47 3.43
CA VAL A 56 -8.76 -17.45 4.29
C VAL A 56 -9.67 -18.67 4.03
N LYS A 57 -9.45 -19.46 2.96
CA LYS A 57 -10.28 -20.63 2.59
C LYS A 57 -9.96 -21.92 3.37
N THR A 58 -9.66 -21.85 4.67
CA THR A 58 -9.39 -23.04 5.50
C THR A 58 -10.60 -23.46 6.30
#